data_AF-A0A8J5I5F1-F1
#
_entry.id   AF-A0A8J5I5F1-F1
#
_cell.length_a   1.000
_cell.length_b   1.000
_cell.length_c   1.000
_cell.angle_alpha   90.00
_cell.angle_beta   90.00
_cell.angle_gamma   90.00
#
_symmetry.space_group_name_H-M   'P 1'
#
loop_
_entity.id
_entity.type
_entity.pdbx_description
1 polymer ?
#
loop_
_entity_poly.entity_id
_entity_poly.type
_entity_poly.pdbx_seq_one_letter_code
_entity_poly.pdbx_strand_id
1 'polypeptide(L)'
;MGMRLLALLLLVLLPLAMATSGFESTMGITETNRSVTLDPRVQHIPLHPSQSHLRPPPPRVSDEPKLFVGLSVFRDGYRCASTISTGFQRATNPKSIVFGVVDQVYPSDQKCLDEFCKLAAQAWPDKGECPYKDQIRVDERSAYESRGPTLARHQQQNLIKDEEFCLQLDGHSIFTNGWDENLLKEWKGIGNEMAVLTTYIHHIHNFVAENGDNAPPKKLDLPHLCTTMRGGNGLVRTVGASMIGGSKMPQLEALWGAGFSYNKCHAEKRVPVDSHTKLGTVVYHNYTTVPARFESIPVDQKRKDKEEEMGTNRFKVLVGPPTATMKNWEFIVILATVFNVAIGSSIDVNKVAPIAQPSPSTSAQRAAIQFKPRLSITNGCVSFPAVNSAGDTSSGLQEGYGGSSGCTNAPLGSQVYGRAAWYNDKYAILYAWYFPKGFWNEDATRRHDWASAVVWIDNPELASPSILGLSVSTTDWKYKTQAPATSGITDGKTPRLAHVLNVEKGYPYLTTTDTTGDFQNLIMWDQLTTAARTALNTTDFGFAKVPVSDASFDTKLKKAWPF
;
A
#
# COMPACT_ATOMS: atom_id res chain seq x y z
N MET A 1 -14.50 -74.73 19.09
CA MET A 1 -13.14 -74.25 19.43
C MET A 1 -12.88 -73.01 18.60
N GLY A 2 -12.69 -71.85 19.23
CA GLY A 2 -12.04 -70.70 18.61
C GLY A 2 -12.90 -69.57 18.03
N MET A 3 -12.78 -68.42 18.69
CA MET A 3 -12.80 -67.05 18.14
C MET A 3 -14.09 -66.22 18.09
N ARG A 4 -14.13 -65.34 19.11
CA ARG A 4 -14.83 -64.07 19.27
C ARG A 4 -14.78 -63.21 17.98
N LEU A 5 -15.93 -62.66 17.58
CA LEU A 5 -15.98 -61.42 16.79
C LEU A 5 -16.49 -60.29 17.67
N LEU A 6 -15.64 -59.29 17.90
CA LEU A 6 -16.01 -57.98 18.41
C LEU A 6 -16.95 -57.31 17.39
N ALA A 7 -18.14 -56.90 17.83
CA ALA A 7 -18.93 -55.92 17.10
C ALA A 7 -18.31 -54.53 17.32
N LEU A 8 -17.68 -53.97 16.28
CA LEU A 8 -17.26 -52.57 16.26
C LEU A 8 -18.53 -51.68 16.25
N LEU A 9 -18.71 -50.87 17.29
CA LEU A 9 -19.54 -49.67 17.21
C LEU A 9 -18.87 -48.69 16.24
N LEU A 10 -19.43 -48.54 15.05
CA LEU A 10 -19.19 -47.36 14.20
C LEU A 10 -19.91 -46.17 14.84
N LEU A 11 -19.21 -45.44 15.71
CA LEU A 11 -19.55 -44.06 16.04
C LEU A 11 -19.39 -43.24 14.75
N VAL A 12 -20.52 -42.94 14.12
CA VAL A 12 -20.60 -41.89 13.10
C VAL A 12 -20.22 -40.59 13.78
N LEU A 13 -18.97 -40.16 13.61
CA LEU A 13 -18.53 -38.79 13.86
C LEU A 13 -19.26 -37.91 12.84
N LEU A 14 -20.47 -37.50 13.20
CA LEU A 14 -21.08 -36.30 12.62
C LEU A 14 -20.08 -35.16 12.83
N PRO A 15 -19.68 -34.43 11.78
CA PRO A 15 -18.95 -33.19 12.00
C PRO A 15 -19.88 -32.32 12.85
N LEU A 16 -19.42 -31.95 14.06
CA LEU A 16 -20.04 -30.84 14.76
C LEU A 16 -19.90 -29.65 13.81
N ALA A 17 -20.99 -29.34 13.09
CA ALA A 17 -21.18 -28.03 12.53
C ALA A 17 -21.03 -27.08 13.73
N MET A 18 -19.89 -26.41 13.83
CA MET A 18 -19.69 -25.38 14.83
C MET A 18 -20.84 -24.40 14.66
N ALA A 19 -21.75 -24.36 15.64
CA ALA A 19 -22.85 -23.43 15.62
C ALA A 19 -22.26 -22.03 15.44
N THR A 20 -22.70 -21.33 14.39
CA THR A 20 -22.36 -19.92 14.19
C THR A 20 -22.75 -19.17 15.45
N SER A 21 -21.77 -18.57 16.07
CA SER A 21 -21.88 -17.94 17.36
C SER A 21 -22.69 -16.64 17.36
N GLY A 22 -23.01 -16.12 16.17
CA GLY A 22 -23.73 -14.86 15.96
C GLY A 22 -22.83 -13.63 16.08
N PHE A 23 -21.52 -13.82 16.30
CA PHE A 23 -20.51 -12.76 16.42
C PHE A 23 -19.53 -12.73 15.23
N GLU A 24 -19.71 -13.63 14.26
CA GLU A 24 -18.88 -13.68 13.08
C GLU A 24 -18.95 -12.37 12.29
N SER A 25 -17.78 -11.85 11.94
CA SER A 25 -17.62 -10.76 10.99
C SER A 25 -17.07 -11.31 9.68
N THR A 26 -17.39 -10.64 8.57
CA THR A 26 -16.88 -11.01 7.25
C THR A 26 -15.97 -9.91 6.75
N MET A 27 -14.71 -10.24 6.49
CA MET A 27 -13.74 -9.32 5.92
C MET A 27 -13.45 -9.67 4.47
N GLY A 28 -13.66 -8.72 3.56
CA GLY A 28 -13.16 -8.79 2.19
C GLY A 28 -11.71 -8.29 2.12
N ILE A 29 -10.82 -9.11 1.57
CA ILE A 29 -9.38 -8.78 1.49
C ILE A 29 -9.16 -7.85 0.29
N THR A 30 -8.64 -6.65 0.58
CA THR A 30 -8.37 -5.63 -0.44
C THR A 30 -7.51 -6.16 -1.59
N GLU A 31 -7.79 -5.68 -2.80
CA GLU A 31 -7.16 -6.13 -4.06
C GLU A 31 -7.35 -7.63 -4.41
N THR A 32 -8.27 -8.32 -3.74
CA THR A 32 -8.62 -9.72 -4.05
C THR A 32 -10.13 -9.95 -4.08
N ASN A 33 -10.56 -11.10 -4.59
CA ASN A 33 -11.94 -11.58 -4.47
C ASN A 33 -12.13 -12.51 -3.24
N ARG A 34 -11.18 -12.52 -2.30
CA ARG A 34 -11.23 -13.39 -1.13
C ARG A 34 -11.98 -12.70 0.01
N SER A 35 -12.74 -13.48 0.75
CA SER A 35 -13.26 -13.10 2.05
C SER A 35 -12.84 -14.10 3.11
N VAL A 36 -12.80 -13.64 4.35
CA VAL A 36 -12.55 -14.48 5.53
C VAL A 36 -13.59 -14.19 6.59
N THR A 37 -13.97 -15.22 7.32
CA THR A 37 -14.84 -15.11 8.49
C THR A 37 -13.96 -15.05 9.73
N LEU A 38 -14.21 -14.04 10.57
CA LEU A 38 -13.45 -13.80 11.79
C LEU A 38 -14.40 -13.83 12.99
N ASP A 39 -13.96 -14.45 14.10
CA ASP A 39 -14.65 -14.38 15.39
C ASP A 39 -13.83 -13.49 16.35
N PRO A 40 -14.29 -12.25 16.64
CA PRO A 40 -13.54 -11.34 17.49
C PRO A 40 -13.55 -11.75 18.96
N ARG A 41 -14.33 -12.74 19.40
CA ARG A 41 -14.38 -13.14 20.83
C ARG A 41 -13.21 -14.02 21.25
N VAL A 42 -12.58 -14.69 20.28
CA VAL A 42 -11.44 -15.59 20.52
C VAL A 42 -10.10 -14.96 20.16
N GLN A 43 -10.12 -13.71 19.68
CA GLN A 43 -8.90 -12.96 19.41
C GLN A 43 -8.11 -12.72 20.71
N HIS A 44 -6.79 -12.57 20.63
CA HIS A 44 -5.87 -12.37 21.77
C HIS A 44 -5.95 -13.42 22.91
N ILE A 45 -6.56 -14.60 22.67
CA ILE A 45 -6.50 -15.77 23.55
C ILE A 45 -5.43 -16.72 23.01
N PRO A 46 -4.36 -17.01 23.78
CA PRO A 46 -3.36 -18.00 23.37
C PRO A 46 -4.01 -19.37 23.09
N LEU A 47 -3.70 -19.96 21.93
CA LEU A 47 -4.26 -21.24 21.51
C LEU A 47 -3.75 -22.41 22.37
N HIS A 48 -2.52 -22.30 22.86
CA HIS A 48 -1.90 -23.36 23.67
C HIS A 48 -2.15 -23.10 25.17
N PRO A 49 -2.72 -24.04 25.94
CA PRO A 49 -3.05 -23.83 27.35
C PRO A 49 -1.86 -23.41 28.23
N SER A 50 -0.65 -23.91 27.93
CA SER A 50 0.57 -23.52 28.65
C SER A 50 0.96 -22.06 28.46
N GLN A 51 0.47 -21.42 27.40
CA GLN A 51 0.69 -20.01 27.08
C GLN A 51 -0.41 -19.10 27.63
N SER A 52 -1.39 -19.64 28.39
CA SER A 52 -2.49 -18.84 28.98
C SER A 52 -2.01 -17.62 29.77
N HIS A 53 -0.84 -17.71 30.42
CA HIS A 53 -0.20 -16.61 31.14
C HIS A 53 0.24 -15.43 30.24
N LEU A 54 0.33 -15.62 28.92
CA LEU A 54 0.61 -14.56 27.94
C LEU A 54 -0.63 -13.76 27.55
N ARG A 55 -1.83 -14.16 28.00
CA ARG A 55 -3.05 -13.39 27.77
C ARG A 55 -2.91 -12.02 28.45
N PRO A 56 -3.16 -10.90 27.75
CA PRO A 56 -3.13 -9.59 28.38
C PRO A 56 -4.10 -9.49 29.56
N PRO A 57 -3.77 -8.71 30.60
CA PRO A 57 -4.65 -8.55 31.75
C PRO A 57 -5.96 -7.84 31.34
N PRO A 58 -7.04 -8.04 32.11
CA PRO A 58 -8.30 -7.35 31.85
C PRO A 58 -8.16 -5.83 32.07
N PRO A 59 -9.02 -5.02 31.42
CA PRO A 59 -9.07 -3.58 31.56
C PRO A 59 -9.21 -3.13 33.03
N ARG A 60 -8.35 -2.20 33.44
CA ARG A 60 -8.42 -1.47 34.72
C ARG A 60 -8.60 -0.01 34.38
N VAL A 61 -9.63 0.65 34.88
CA VAL A 61 -9.89 2.07 34.54
C VAL A 61 -10.19 2.81 35.83
N SER A 62 -9.60 3.99 36.02
CA SER A 62 -9.94 4.84 37.17
C SER A 62 -11.38 5.34 37.09
N ASP A 63 -11.94 5.83 38.19
CA ASP A 63 -13.32 6.34 38.22
C ASP A 63 -13.49 7.60 37.35
N GLU A 64 -12.44 8.43 37.27
CA GLU A 64 -12.39 9.67 36.50
C GLU A 64 -11.21 9.67 35.51
N PRO A 65 -11.26 8.84 34.45
CA PRO A 65 -10.14 8.73 33.54
C PRO A 65 -9.99 10.02 32.73
N LYS A 66 -8.81 10.66 32.84
CA LYS A 66 -8.45 11.78 31.96
C LYS A 66 -8.01 11.27 30.59
N LEU A 67 -8.44 11.96 29.55
CA LEU A 67 -8.13 11.66 28.15
C LEU A 67 -7.30 12.79 27.54
N PHE A 68 -6.11 12.46 27.06
CA PHE A 68 -5.31 13.31 26.19
C PHE A 68 -5.68 13.07 24.72
N VAL A 69 -6.08 14.11 23.98
CA VAL A 69 -6.31 14.07 22.53
C VAL A 69 -5.20 14.84 21.84
N GLY A 70 -4.34 14.10 21.14
CA GLY A 70 -3.20 14.65 20.44
C GLY A 70 -3.51 14.97 18.97
N LEU A 71 -3.24 16.21 18.59
CA LEU A 71 -3.41 16.73 17.22
C LEU A 71 -2.08 17.26 16.68
N SER A 72 -1.64 16.73 15.55
CA SER A 72 -0.50 17.26 14.79
C SER A 72 -1.03 18.02 13.57
N VAL A 73 -0.81 19.33 13.54
CA VAL A 73 -1.46 20.25 12.61
C VAL A 73 -0.39 20.96 11.79
N PHE A 74 -0.64 21.09 10.49
CA PHE A 74 0.23 21.81 9.58
C PHE A 74 -0.61 22.83 8.81
N ARG A 75 -0.46 24.10 9.17
CA ARG A 75 -1.05 25.27 8.49
C ARG A 75 -2.56 25.17 8.26
N ASP A 76 -3.29 24.57 9.20
CA ASP A 76 -4.74 24.31 9.08
C ASP A 76 -5.47 24.67 10.40
N GLY A 77 -5.33 25.92 10.81
CA GLY A 77 -5.86 26.43 12.08
C GLY A 77 -7.38 26.26 12.20
N TYR A 78 -8.14 26.56 11.14
CA TYR A 78 -9.60 26.47 11.15
C TYR A 78 -10.15 25.04 11.33
N ARG A 79 -9.60 24.05 10.60
CA ARG A 79 -10.06 22.66 10.77
C ARG A 79 -9.59 22.05 12.08
N CYS A 80 -8.41 22.45 12.57
CA CYS A 80 -7.98 22.11 13.93
C CYS A 80 -8.94 22.66 14.97
N ALA A 81 -9.30 23.94 14.88
CA ALA A 81 -10.27 24.57 15.76
C ALA A 81 -11.64 23.87 15.72
N SER A 82 -12.10 23.50 14.52
CA SER A 82 -13.35 22.75 14.33
C SER A 82 -13.30 21.35 14.97
N THR A 83 -12.15 20.67 14.87
CA THR A 83 -11.90 19.37 15.51
C THR A 83 -12.02 19.49 17.03
N ILE A 84 -11.34 20.47 17.63
CA ILE A 84 -11.38 20.72 19.08
C ILE A 84 -12.79 21.13 19.53
N SER A 85 -13.43 22.03 18.79
CA SER A 85 -14.78 22.52 19.09
C SER A 85 -15.80 21.38 19.13
N THR A 86 -15.86 20.54 18.10
CA THR A 86 -16.75 19.37 18.09
C THR A 86 -16.38 18.36 19.17
N GLY A 87 -15.07 18.19 19.47
CA GLY A 87 -14.60 17.32 20.54
C GLY A 87 -15.14 17.70 21.91
N PHE A 88 -15.15 18.99 22.26
CA PHE A 88 -15.75 19.47 23.50
C PHE A 88 -17.27 19.52 23.48
N GLN A 89 -17.88 19.96 22.37
CA GLN A 89 -19.35 20.10 22.27
C GLN A 89 -20.07 18.75 22.37
N ARG A 90 -19.45 17.70 21.82
CA ARG A 90 -20.10 16.40 21.61
C ARG A 90 -19.61 15.32 22.55
N ALA A 91 -18.71 15.66 23.48
CA ALA A 91 -18.30 14.76 24.56
C ALA A 91 -19.36 14.70 25.66
N THR A 92 -19.52 13.54 26.28
CA THR A 92 -20.33 13.39 27.49
C THR A 92 -19.63 14.01 28.70
N ASN A 93 -18.30 13.87 28.82
CA ASN A 93 -17.52 14.45 29.90
C ASN A 93 -16.38 15.37 29.41
N PRO A 94 -16.70 16.58 28.91
CA PRO A 94 -15.72 17.48 28.34
C PRO A 94 -14.66 17.97 29.34
N LYS A 95 -14.90 17.88 30.65
CA LYS A 95 -13.94 18.31 31.69
C LYS A 95 -12.74 17.37 31.83
N SER A 96 -12.90 16.10 31.46
CA SER A 96 -11.84 15.09 31.54
C SER A 96 -10.92 15.07 30.31
N ILE A 97 -11.16 15.95 29.34
CA ILE A 97 -10.48 15.94 28.04
C ILE A 97 -9.41 17.04 28.01
N VAL A 98 -8.22 16.69 27.58
CA VAL A 98 -7.14 17.65 27.34
C VAL A 98 -6.68 17.50 25.90
N PHE A 99 -6.66 18.59 25.13
CA PHE A 99 -6.07 18.60 23.80
C PHE A 99 -4.59 18.97 23.88
N GLY A 100 -3.75 18.24 23.16
CA GLY A 100 -2.36 18.60 22.89
C GLY A 100 -2.16 18.85 21.40
N VAL A 101 -1.83 20.07 21.02
CA VAL A 101 -1.74 20.51 19.64
C VAL A 101 -0.29 20.85 19.32
N VAL A 102 0.30 20.17 18.33
CA VAL A 102 1.53 20.62 17.68
C VAL A 102 1.11 21.44 16.46
N ASP A 103 1.20 22.76 16.58
CA ASP A 103 0.70 23.70 15.57
C ASP A 103 1.86 24.26 14.73
N GLN A 104 2.03 23.73 13.52
CA GLN A 104 3.12 24.13 12.62
C GLN A 104 2.62 25.20 11.65
N VAL A 105 3.05 26.45 11.87
CA VAL A 105 2.51 27.65 11.21
C VAL A 105 3.61 28.58 10.68
N TYR A 106 3.32 29.31 9.62
CA TYR A 106 4.03 30.54 9.29
C TYR A 106 3.47 31.73 10.06
N PRO A 107 4.21 32.85 10.17
CA PRO A 107 3.71 34.06 10.84
C PRO A 107 2.38 34.60 10.30
N SER A 108 2.06 34.33 9.03
CA SER A 108 0.82 34.75 8.38
C SER A 108 -0.33 33.75 8.49
N ASP A 109 -0.08 32.54 8.97
CA ASP A 109 -1.09 31.48 9.00
C ASP A 109 -2.03 31.67 10.21
N GLN A 110 -3.25 31.14 10.08
CA GLN A 110 -4.19 31.04 11.19
C GLN A 110 -3.70 29.99 12.19
N LYS A 111 -3.65 30.36 13.47
CA LYS A 111 -3.28 29.47 14.57
C LYS A 111 -4.51 28.72 15.09
N CYS A 112 -4.33 27.45 15.43
CA CYS A 112 -5.44 26.60 15.86
C CYS A 112 -6.14 27.12 17.12
N LEU A 113 -5.39 27.54 18.15
CA LEU A 113 -5.99 28.04 19.39
C LEU A 113 -6.78 29.33 19.19
N ASP A 114 -6.26 30.24 18.36
CA ASP A 114 -6.93 31.52 18.08
C ASP A 114 -8.25 31.29 17.33
N GLU A 115 -8.24 30.42 16.31
CA GLU A 115 -9.46 30.03 15.60
C GLU A 115 -10.43 29.26 16.51
N PHE A 116 -9.92 28.41 17.41
CA PHE A 116 -10.75 27.73 18.40
C PHE A 116 -11.45 28.74 19.31
N CYS A 117 -10.74 29.74 19.86
CA CYS A 117 -11.35 30.75 20.71
C CYS A 117 -12.48 31.51 19.99
N LYS A 118 -12.32 31.83 18.70
CA LYS A 118 -13.39 32.45 17.88
C LYS A 118 -14.63 31.56 17.77
N LEU A 119 -14.44 30.27 17.50
CA LEU A 119 -15.54 29.30 17.42
C LEU A 119 -16.18 29.06 18.81
N ALA A 120 -15.35 29.00 19.85
CA ALA A 120 -15.76 28.73 21.22
C ALA A 120 -16.59 29.88 21.80
N ALA A 121 -16.23 31.14 21.53
CA ALA A 121 -17.02 32.30 21.93
C ALA A 121 -18.43 32.29 21.31
N GLN A 122 -18.58 31.78 20.09
CA GLN A 122 -19.89 31.63 19.44
C GLN A 122 -20.68 30.45 20.00
N ALA A 123 -20.00 29.34 20.28
CA ALA A 123 -20.63 28.11 20.77
C ALA A 123 -21.05 28.18 22.24
N TRP A 124 -20.32 28.93 23.06
CA TRP A 124 -20.56 29.06 24.50
C TRP A 124 -20.45 30.53 24.94
N PRO A 125 -21.39 31.39 24.50
CA PRO A 125 -21.35 32.83 24.79
C PRO A 125 -21.32 33.14 26.30
N ASP A 126 -21.91 32.27 27.12
CA ASP A 126 -22.00 32.45 28.57
C ASP A 126 -20.72 32.02 29.33
N LYS A 127 -19.70 31.49 28.65
CA LYS A 127 -18.48 30.96 29.29
C LYS A 127 -17.22 31.81 29.06
N GLY A 128 -17.38 33.01 28.52
CA GLY A 128 -16.31 33.96 28.25
C GLY A 128 -15.67 33.79 26.86
N GLU A 129 -14.56 34.48 26.63
CA GLU A 129 -13.98 34.64 25.28
C GLU A 129 -13.30 33.39 24.71
N CYS A 130 -12.81 32.48 25.57
CA CYS A 130 -12.19 31.25 25.12
C CYS A 130 -12.35 30.13 26.16
N PRO A 131 -13.57 29.57 26.30
CA PRO A 131 -13.81 28.48 27.22
C PRO A 131 -12.97 27.26 26.86
N TYR A 132 -12.57 26.48 27.86
CA TYR A 132 -11.70 25.30 27.74
C TYR A 132 -10.25 25.58 27.31
N LYS A 133 -9.82 26.84 27.21
CA LYS A 133 -8.41 27.20 26.88
C LYS A 133 -7.39 26.48 27.78
N ASP A 134 -7.66 26.36 29.08
CA ASP A 134 -6.76 25.69 30.03
C ASP A 134 -6.65 24.17 29.82
N GLN A 135 -7.57 23.59 29.05
CA GLN A 135 -7.57 22.19 28.63
C GLN A 135 -6.87 22.00 27.27
N ILE A 136 -6.27 23.04 26.68
CA ILE A 136 -5.56 22.99 25.40
C ILE A 136 -4.09 23.34 25.60
N ARG A 137 -3.20 22.38 25.37
CA ARG A 137 -1.74 22.55 25.39
C ARG A 137 -1.25 22.72 23.97
N VAL A 138 -0.57 23.82 23.68
CA VAL A 138 -0.07 24.12 22.33
C VAL A 138 1.45 24.11 22.32
N ASP A 139 2.04 23.31 21.43
CA ASP A 139 3.44 23.39 21.01
C ASP A 139 3.46 24.05 19.62
N GLU A 140 3.58 25.37 19.60
CA GLU A 140 3.67 26.14 18.35
C GLU A 140 5.06 25.98 17.74
N ARG A 141 5.10 25.65 16.45
CA ARG A 141 6.33 25.42 15.69
C ARG A 141 6.31 26.20 14.39
N SER A 142 7.50 26.60 13.95
CA SER A 142 7.67 27.18 12.63
C SER A 142 7.38 26.15 11.55
N ALA A 143 6.47 26.44 10.61
CA ALA A 143 6.23 25.58 9.46
C ALA A 143 7.46 25.44 8.56
N TYR A 144 8.40 26.42 8.57
CA TYR A 144 9.70 26.31 7.88
C TYR A 144 10.54 25.14 8.42
N GLU A 145 10.34 24.79 9.69
CA GLU A 145 11.04 23.72 10.38
C GLU A 145 10.27 22.39 10.39
N SER A 146 9.10 22.34 9.75
CA SER A 146 8.34 21.08 9.65
C SER A 146 9.13 20.02 8.87
N ARG A 147 9.01 18.76 9.30
CA ARG A 147 9.70 17.60 8.72
C ARG A 147 8.77 16.42 8.45
N GLY A 148 7.46 16.64 8.52
CA GLY A 148 6.45 15.59 8.38
C GLY A 148 5.77 15.21 9.70
N PRO A 149 4.70 14.41 9.63
CA PRO A 149 3.86 14.03 10.76
C PRO A 149 4.56 13.12 11.77
N THR A 150 5.59 12.37 11.38
CA THR A 150 6.36 11.53 12.31
C THR A 150 7.03 12.37 13.40
N LEU A 151 7.70 13.46 13.01
CA LEU A 151 8.30 14.40 13.96
C LEU A 151 7.23 15.12 14.79
N ALA A 152 6.16 15.59 14.16
CA ALA A 152 5.08 16.30 14.85
C ALA A 152 4.41 15.40 15.90
N ARG A 153 4.15 14.13 15.60
CA ARG A 153 3.56 13.18 16.55
C ARG A 153 4.51 12.82 17.68
N HIS A 154 5.81 12.73 17.41
CA HIS A 154 6.81 12.61 18.47
C HIS A 154 6.79 13.83 19.42
N GLN A 155 6.72 15.05 18.87
CA GLN A 155 6.61 16.28 19.66
C GLN A 155 5.31 16.30 20.48
N GLN A 156 4.22 15.86 19.87
CA GLN A 156 2.90 15.77 20.50
C GLN A 156 2.89 14.80 21.69
N GLN A 157 3.62 13.69 21.63
CA GLN A 157 3.77 12.76 22.76
C GLN A 157 4.40 13.44 23.99
N ASN A 158 5.20 14.49 23.82
CA ASN A 158 5.77 15.26 24.94
C ASN A 158 4.75 16.15 25.67
N LEU A 159 3.55 16.36 25.08
CA LEU A 159 2.47 17.12 25.71
C LEU A 159 1.62 16.27 26.66
N ILE A 160 1.82 14.95 26.68
CA ILE A 160 1.15 14.01 27.58
C ILE A 160 1.73 14.19 28.99
N LYS A 161 0.86 14.31 30.00
CA LYS A 161 1.21 14.40 31.42
C LYS A 161 0.71 13.16 32.17
N ASP A 162 -0.25 13.31 33.06
CA ASP A 162 -0.81 12.29 33.94
C ASP A 162 -2.09 11.64 33.38
N GLU A 163 -2.46 11.93 32.13
CA GLU A 163 -3.67 11.35 31.51
C GLU A 163 -3.59 9.82 31.42
N GLU A 164 -4.73 9.16 31.67
CA GLU A 164 -4.83 7.70 31.66
C GLU A 164 -4.96 7.18 30.23
N PHE A 165 -5.78 7.85 29.41
CA PHE A 165 -6.04 7.51 28.02
C PHE A 165 -5.48 8.54 27.06
N CYS A 166 -5.04 8.06 25.90
CA CYS A 166 -4.49 8.85 24.82
C CYS A 166 -5.24 8.52 23.53
N LEU A 167 -5.63 9.56 22.80
CA LEU A 167 -6.17 9.50 21.46
C LEU A 167 -5.23 10.27 20.52
N GLN A 168 -4.57 9.54 19.62
CA GLN A 168 -3.88 10.13 18.47
C GLN A 168 -4.88 10.34 17.34
N LEU A 169 -5.01 11.57 16.85
CA LEU A 169 -5.99 11.92 15.82
C LEU A 169 -5.42 12.94 14.82
N ASP A 170 -5.89 12.88 13.58
CA ASP A 170 -5.59 13.91 12.58
C ASP A 170 -6.36 15.21 12.90
N GLY A 171 -5.69 16.36 12.79
CA GLY A 171 -6.21 17.69 13.16
C GLY A 171 -7.36 18.25 12.31
N HIS A 172 -7.98 17.44 11.46
CA HIS A 172 -9.12 17.80 10.61
C HIS A 172 -10.21 16.74 10.70
N SER A 173 -10.36 16.15 11.89
CA SER A 173 -11.36 15.14 12.20
C SER A 173 -12.61 15.80 12.81
N ILE A 174 -13.74 15.09 12.80
CA ILE A 174 -14.97 15.53 13.46
C ILE A 174 -15.38 14.48 14.48
N PHE A 175 -15.70 14.92 15.69
CA PHE A 175 -16.24 14.04 16.72
C PHE A 175 -17.76 13.93 16.60
N THR A 176 -18.31 12.76 16.93
CA THR A 176 -19.77 12.53 17.00
C THR A 176 -20.26 12.58 18.44
N ASN A 177 -21.58 12.67 18.64
CA ASN A 177 -22.17 12.74 19.97
C ASN A 177 -21.83 11.51 20.83
N GLY A 178 -21.37 11.75 22.07
CA GLY A 178 -21.01 10.72 23.05
C GLY A 178 -19.73 9.95 22.72
N TRP A 179 -18.85 10.50 21.87
CA TRP A 179 -17.68 9.78 21.34
C TRP A 179 -16.72 9.27 22.44
N ASP A 180 -16.52 10.04 23.50
CA ASP A 180 -15.58 9.76 24.59
C ASP A 180 -15.99 8.53 25.40
N GLU A 181 -17.28 8.46 25.76
CA GLU A 181 -17.84 7.27 26.43
C GLU A 181 -17.89 6.06 25.50
N ASN A 182 -18.24 6.27 24.22
CA ASN A 182 -18.31 5.19 23.25
C ASN A 182 -16.94 4.54 23.02
N LEU A 183 -15.87 5.33 22.86
CA LEU A 183 -14.50 4.81 22.75
C LEU A 183 -14.07 4.05 24.00
N LEU A 184 -14.33 4.60 25.18
CA LEU A 184 -13.98 3.94 26.45
C LEU A 184 -14.76 2.62 26.61
N LYS A 185 -16.03 2.61 26.25
CA LYS A 185 -16.90 1.41 26.29
C LYS A 185 -16.40 0.34 25.34
N GLU A 186 -16.07 0.69 24.10
CA GLU A 186 -15.51 -0.26 23.12
C GLU A 186 -14.17 -0.83 23.61
N TRP A 187 -13.28 0.03 24.11
CA TRP A 187 -11.98 -0.40 24.62
C TRP A 187 -12.11 -1.36 25.82
N LYS A 188 -12.98 -1.03 26.79
CA LYS A 188 -13.31 -1.94 27.91
C LYS A 188 -13.87 -3.28 27.40
N GLY A 189 -14.69 -3.26 26.35
CA GLY A 189 -15.29 -4.44 25.75
C GLY A 189 -14.29 -5.42 25.10
N ILE A 190 -13.08 -4.98 24.78
CA ILE A 190 -12.04 -5.85 24.20
C ILE A 190 -11.54 -6.87 25.23
N GLY A 191 -11.51 -6.50 26.52
CA GLY A 191 -10.97 -7.37 27.56
C GLY A 191 -9.43 -7.46 27.56
N ASN A 192 -8.74 -6.42 27.07
CA ASN A 192 -7.27 -6.35 26.99
C ASN A 192 -6.77 -4.96 27.42
N GLU A 193 -6.10 -4.89 28.57
CA GLU A 193 -5.49 -3.68 29.17
C GLU A 193 -4.43 -3.01 28.28
N MET A 194 -3.87 -3.75 27.33
CA MET A 194 -2.83 -3.30 26.39
C MET A 194 -3.42 -3.01 25.00
N ALA A 195 -4.74 -3.03 24.84
CA ALA A 195 -5.38 -2.84 23.55
C ALA A 195 -5.16 -1.43 22.98
N VAL A 196 -4.99 -1.38 21.67
CA VAL A 196 -4.99 -0.15 20.87
C VAL A 196 -6.13 -0.25 19.88
N LEU A 197 -7.13 0.62 20.02
CA LEU A 197 -8.18 0.79 19.01
C LEU A 197 -7.63 1.66 17.89
N THR A 198 -7.56 1.13 16.68
CA THR A 198 -7.00 1.85 15.53
C THR A 198 -7.67 1.42 14.24
N THR A 199 -7.81 2.35 13.29
CA THR A 199 -8.37 2.11 11.95
C THR A 199 -8.18 3.37 11.08
N TYR A 200 -8.62 3.34 9.83
CA TYR A 200 -8.88 4.55 9.04
C TYR A 200 -10.31 5.02 9.28
N ILE A 201 -10.46 6.28 9.69
CA ILE A 201 -11.78 6.91 9.84
C ILE A 201 -12.36 7.27 8.47
N HIS A 202 -13.69 7.23 8.34
CA HIS A 202 -14.38 7.60 7.11
C HIS A 202 -14.38 9.12 6.89
N HIS A 203 -14.58 9.53 5.63
CA HIS A 203 -14.86 10.92 5.29
C HIS A 203 -16.13 11.45 5.98
N ILE A 204 -16.17 12.77 6.25
CA ILE A 204 -17.21 13.41 7.05
C ILE A 204 -18.58 13.56 6.35
N HIS A 205 -18.64 13.55 5.02
CA HIS A 205 -19.81 14.02 4.27
C HIS A 205 -21.10 13.21 4.47
N ASN A 206 -21.00 11.90 4.69
CA ASN A 206 -22.17 11.00 4.72
C ASN A 206 -22.24 10.11 5.97
N PHE A 207 -21.32 10.28 6.92
CA PHE A 207 -21.21 9.43 8.11
C PHE A 207 -21.57 10.17 9.41
N VAL A 208 -21.76 11.48 9.34
CA VAL A 208 -22.13 12.34 10.47
C VAL A 208 -23.37 13.12 10.07
N ALA A 209 -24.45 12.97 10.82
CA ALA A 209 -25.66 13.77 10.65
C ALA A 209 -25.42 15.22 11.07
N GLU A 210 -26.27 16.14 10.61
CA GLU A 210 -26.16 17.57 10.93
C GLU A 210 -26.17 17.85 12.44
N ASN A 211 -26.92 17.06 13.21
CA ASN A 211 -26.97 17.13 14.67
C ASN A 211 -25.74 16.54 15.38
N GLY A 212 -24.76 16.00 14.64
CA GLY A 212 -23.55 15.39 15.19
C GLY A 212 -23.63 13.89 15.50
N ASP A 213 -24.76 13.24 15.24
CA ASP A 213 -24.89 11.80 15.44
C ASP A 213 -24.17 11.00 14.34
N ASN A 214 -23.75 9.77 14.68
CA ASN A 214 -23.29 8.82 13.68
C ASN A 214 -24.43 8.47 12.72
N ALA A 215 -24.18 8.57 11.42
CA ALA A 215 -25.13 8.24 10.36
C ALA A 215 -24.57 7.12 9.46
N PRO A 216 -24.38 5.88 9.98
CA PRO A 216 -23.79 4.81 9.20
C PRO A 216 -24.75 4.35 8.07
N PRO A 217 -24.23 3.95 6.90
CA PRO A 217 -25.04 3.34 5.85
C PRO A 217 -25.65 2.00 6.32
N LYS A 218 -26.77 1.59 5.71
CA LYS A 218 -27.49 0.34 6.05
C LYS A 218 -26.62 -0.91 6.00
N LYS A 219 -25.63 -0.95 5.10
CA LYS A 219 -24.57 -1.94 5.06
C LYS A 219 -23.28 -1.23 5.45
N LEU A 220 -22.93 -1.33 6.72
CA LEU A 220 -21.71 -0.74 7.26
C LEU A 220 -20.58 -1.75 7.14
N ASP A 221 -19.65 -1.46 6.24
CA ASP A 221 -18.35 -2.09 6.21
C ASP A 221 -17.31 -1.07 6.70
N LEU A 222 -16.45 -1.51 7.62
CA LEU A 222 -15.43 -0.67 8.25
C LEU A 222 -14.03 -0.99 7.69
N PRO A 223 -13.11 -0.02 7.64
CA PRO A 223 -11.72 -0.28 7.29
C PRO A 223 -11.06 -1.24 8.29
N HIS A 224 -10.37 -2.25 7.75
CA HIS A 224 -9.56 -3.21 8.50
C HIS A 224 -8.17 -3.33 7.86
N LEU A 225 -7.13 -3.03 8.62
CA LEU A 225 -5.77 -2.87 8.11
C LEU A 225 -4.99 -4.19 8.26
N CYS A 226 -4.93 -4.97 7.18
CA CYS A 226 -4.25 -6.27 7.19
C CYS A 226 -3.27 -6.50 6.03
N THR A 227 -3.18 -5.57 5.08
CA THR A 227 -2.40 -5.77 3.85
C THR A 227 -1.35 -4.68 3.67
N THR A 228 -0.09 -5.11 3.52
CA THR A 228 1.02 -4.22 3.19
C THR A 228 1.53 -4.48 1.78
N MET A 229 2.16 -3.46 1.20
CA MET A 229 2.94 -3.53 -0.03
C MET A 229 4.24 -2.76 0.17
N ARG A 230 5.21 -2.97 -0.72
CA ARG A 230 6.36 -2.08 -0.82
C ARG A 230 5.99 -0.93 -1.76
N GLY A 231 6.06 0.29 -1.25
CA GLY A 231 6.02 1.51 -2.05
C GLY A 231 7.27 1.61 -2.91
N GLY A 232 7.25 2.55 -3.86
CA GLY A 232 8.32 2.69 -4.85
C GLY A 232 9.71 3.03 -4.29
N ASN A 233 9.76 3.55 -3.08
CA ASN A 233 10.99 3.78 -2.31
C ASN A 233 11.45 2.53 -1.53
N GLY A 234 10.89 1.35 -1.81
CA GLY A 234 11.19 0.09 -1.15
C GLY A 234 10.54 -0.10 0.23
N LEU A 235 9.79 0.89 0.71
CA LEU A 235 9.25 0.90 2.06
C LEU A 235 7.93 0.20 2.17
N VAL A 236 7.75 -0.52 3.27
CA VAL A 236 6.47 -1.13 3.60
C VAL A 236 5.46 -0.01 3.86
N ARG A 237 4.38 0.01 3.08
CA ARG A 237 3.21 0.86 3.28
C ARG A 237 1.96 0.00 3.28
N THR A 238 0.89 0.48 3.90
CA THR A 238 -0.43 -0.14 3.79
C THR A 238 -0.92 -0.03 2.34
N VAL A 239 -1.44 -1.11 1.76
CA VAL A 239 -2.03 -1.11 0.39
C VAL A 239 -3.25 -0.19 0.32
N GLY A 240 -4.04 -0.25 1.39
CA GLY A 240 -5.35 0.32 1.60
C GLY A 240 -6.03 -0.47 2.71
N ALA A 241 -7.29 -0.17 3.00
CA ALA A 241 -8.05 -0.97 3.96
C ALA A 241 -8.78 -2.13 3.27
N SER A 242 -8.71 -3.32 3.86
CA SER A 242 -9.74 -4.34 3.67
C SER A 242 -11.04 -3.84 4.30
N MET A 243 -12.18 -4.40 3.90
CA MET A 243 -13.48 -3.96 4.40
C MET A 243 -14.12 -5.07 5.24
N ILE A 244 -14.43 -4.78 6.50
CA ILE A 244 -15.04 -5.72 7.43
C ILE A 244 -16.50 -5.35 7.72
N GLY A 245 -17.39 -6.27 7.41
CA GLY A 245 -18.83 -6.15 7.63
C GLY A 245 -19.33 -7.01 8.79
N GLY A 246 -20.40 -6.57 9.44
CA GLY A 246 -21.11 -7.34 10.47
C GLY A 246 -20.40 -7.43 11.83
N SER A 247 -19.27 -6.74 12.01
CA SER A 247 -18.56 -6.77 13.29
C SER A 247 -19.38 -6.20 14.44
N LYS A 248 -19.40 -6.91 15.58
CA LYS A 248 -20.16 -6.53 16.79
C LYS A 248 -19.28 -5.99 17.92
N MET A 249 -17.96 -6.14 17.77
CA MET A 249 -16.96 -5.63 18.68
C MET A 249 -15.67 -5.34 17.87
N PRO A 250 -14.68 -4.62 18.43
CA PRO A 250 -13.43 -4.38 17.73
C PRO A 250 -12.77 -5.69 17.29
N GLN A 251 -12.34 -5.77 16.02
CA GLN A 251 -11.65 -6.93 15.45
C GLN A 251 -10.13 -6.69 15.45
N LEU A 252 -9.36 -7.64 15.97
CA LEU A 252 -7.90 -7.57 15.99
C LEU A 252 -7.37 -7.53 14.56
N GLU A 253 -6.56 -6.51 14.28
CA GLU A 253 -5.92 -6.29 12.98
C GLU A 253 -4.39 -6.37 13.09
N ALA A 254 -3.72 -6.54 11.94
CA ALA A 254 -2.27 -6.75 11.89
C ALA A 254 -1.46 -5.44 11.80
N LEU A 255 -2.09 -4.37 11.34
CA LEU A 255 -1.44 -3.09 11.04
C LEU A 255 -2.03 -1.98 11.92
N TRP A 256 -1.47 -0.77 11.80
CA TRP A 256 -1.85 0.36 12.63
C TRP A 256 -2.27 1.57 11.78
N GLY A 257 -3.43 2.13 12.11
CA GLY A 257 -4.02 3.31 11.49
C GLY A 257 -3.49 4.59 12.12
N ALA A 258 -2.57 5.25 11.43
CA ALA A 258 -1.83 6.35 12.02
C ALA A 258 -2.66 7.61 12.34
N GLY A 259 -3.81 7.79 11.66
CA GLY A 259 -4.70 8.94 11.82
C GLY A 259 -5.77 8.77 12.92
N PHE A 260 -5.87 7.58 13.53
CA PHE A 260 -6.77 7.29 14.65
C PHE A 260 -6.21 6.14 15.49
N SER A 261 -5.84 6.43 16.74
CA SER A 261 -5.37 5.43 17.70
C SER A 261 -5.76 5.80 19.13
N TYR A 262 -6.67 5.04 19.73
CA TYR A 262 -7.15 5.21 21.11
C TYR A 262 -6.63 4.07 22.00
N ASN A 263 -5.93 4.42 23.07
CA ASN A 263 -5.30 3.46 23.97
C ASN A 263 -5.04 4.09 25.35
N LYS A 264 -4.57 3.30 26.30
CA LYS A 264 -3.95 3.86 27.51
C LYS A 264 -2.62 4.53 27.18
N CYS A 265 -2.38 5.73 27.72
CA CYS A 265 -1.19 6.52 27.44
C CYS A 265 0.16 5.84 27.72
N HIS A 266 0.18 4.69 28.41
CA HIS A 266 1.41 3.90 28.54
C HIS A 266 1.96 3.46 27.17
N ALA A 267 1.11 3.27 26.14
CA ALA A 267 1.57 2.88 24.81
C ALA A 267 2.39 4.03 24.18
N GLU A 268 1.84 5.24 24.20
CA GLU A 268 2.51 6.47 23.72
C GLU A 268 3.80 6.77 24.50
N LYS A 269 3.82 6.53 25.82
CA LYS A 269 4.99 6.80 26.67
C LYS A 269 6.10 5.74 26.56
N ARG A 270 5.76 4.47 26.33
CA ARG A 270 6.72 3.35 26.29
C ARG A 270 7.19 3.02 24.89
N VAL A 271 6.43 3.41 23.87
CA VAL A 271 6.72 3.19 22.46
C VAL A 271 6.60 4.53 21.72
N PRO A 272 7.54 5.47 21.96
CA PRO A 272 7.50 6.77 21.32
C PRO A 272 7.70 6.63 19.80
N VAL A 273 7.11 7.55 19.05
CA VAL A 273 7.33 7.67 17.60
C VAL A 273 8.79 8.03 17.35
N ASP A 274 9.47 7.34 16.42
CA ASP A 274 10.86 7.64 16.04
C ASP A 274 10.92 8.96 15.24
N SER A 275 11.36 10.03 15.90
CA SER A 275 11.57 11.36 15.28
C SER A 275 12.68 11.42 14.23
N HIS A 276 13.46 10.34 14.07
CA HIS A 276 14.64 10.24 13.21
C HIS A 276 14.50 9.09 12.18
N THR A 277 13.25 8.75 11.81
CA THR A 277 12.98 7.63 10.90
C THR A 277 13.54 7.91 9.51
N LYS A 278 14.78 7.51 9.18
CA LYS A 278 15.47 7.82 7.89
C LYS A 278 14.72 7.54 6.59
N LEU A 279 13.67 6.73 6.63
CA LEU A 279 12.90 6.35 5.44
C LEU A 279 11.38 6.56 5.60
N GLY A 280 10.83 6.67 6.80
CA GLY A 280 9.39 6.65 7.02
C GLY A 280 8.72 8.02 6.85
N THR A 281 8.19 8.31 5.66
CA THR A 281 7.24 9.41 5.47
C THR A 281 5.82 8.90 5.69
N VAL A 282 5.14 9.35 6.74
CA VAL A 282 3.68 9.48 6.67
C VAL A 282 3.42 10.82 5.96
N VAL A 283 2.57 10.84 4.94
CA VAL A 283 2.24 12.05 4.16
C VAL A 283 1.11 12.79 4.90
N TYR A 284 1.18 14.12 4.98
CA TYR A 284 0.05 14.92 5.47
C TYR A 284 -1.15 14.77 4.54
N HIS A 285 -2.36 14.69 5.11
CA HIS A 285 -3.61 14.84 4.36
C HIS A 285 -3.91 16.29 3.95
N ASN A 286 -3.04 17.26 4.31
CA ASN A 286 -3.12 18.62 3.81
C ASN A 286 -2.34 18.72 2.49
N TYR A 287 -3.01 19.19 1.43
CA TYR A 287 -2.52 19.31 0.05
C TYR A 287 -1.39 20.34 -0.14
N THR A 288 -0.71 20.74 0.94
CA THR A 288 0.41 21.68 0.93
C THR A 288 1.75 20.97 1.14
N THR A 289 2.74 21.36 0.34
CA THR A 289 4.08 20.79 0.37
C THR A 289 4.79 21.14 1.68
N VAL A 290 5.34 20.15 2.38
CA VAL A 290 6.20 20.40 3.55
C VAL A 290 7.56 20.96 3.08
N PRO A 291 8.09 22.03 3.72
CA PRO A 291 9.31 22.70 3.25
C PRO A 291 10.57 21.83 3.33
N ALA A 292 10.61 20.89 4.27
CA ALA A 292 11.69 19.95 4.43
C ALA A 292 11.16 18.59 4.88
N ARG A 293 11.98 17.56 4.70
CA ARG A 293 11.61 16.17 5.01
C ARG A 293 12.51 15.58 6.10
N PHE A 294 12.00 14.62 6.86
CA PHE A 294 12.68 14.02 8.03
C PHE A 294 14.05 13.40 7.70
N GLU A 295 14.31 13.04 6.45
CA GLU A 295 15.60 12.53 5.96
C GLU A 295 16.74 13.54 6.17
N SER A 296 16.39 14.82 6.41
CA SER A 296 17.33 15.91 6.72
C SER A 296 17.59 16.11 8.23
N ILE A 297 16.92 15.38 9.13
CA ILE A 297 17.12 15.52 10.58
C ILE A 297 18.41 14.79 10.98
N PRO A 298 19.36 15.45 11.69
CA PRO A 298 20.52 14.78 12.25
C PRO A 298 20.11 13.61 13.14
N VAL A 299 20.59 12.41 12.84
CA VAL A 299 20.25 11.19 13.57
C VAL A 299 21.36 10.86 14.56
N ASP A 300 21.04 10.74 15.85
CA ASP A 300 21.93 10.06 16.80
C ASP A 300 21.94 8.56 16.47
N GLN A 301 22.96 8.16 15.70
CA GLN A 301 23.07 6.80 15.21
C GLN A 301 23.16 5.78 16.34
N LYS A 302 23.85 6.10 17.46
CA LYS A 302 24.01 5.17 18.58
C LYS A 302 22.67 4.89 19.27
N ARG A 303 21.86 5.93 19.45
CA ARG A 303 20.52 5.79 20.02
C ARG A 303 19.61 5.00 19.08
N LYS A 304 19.64 5.28 17.79
CA LYS A 304 18.84 4.58 16.77
C LYS A 304 19.18 3.08 16.71
N ASP A 305 20.47 2.73 16.70
CA ASP A 305 20.91 1.33 16.66
C ASP A 305 20.37 0.55 17.87
N LYS A 306 20.39 1.17 19.05
CA LYS A 306 19.82 0.59 20.28
C LYS A 306 18.30 0.41 20.19
N GLU A 307 17.58 1.39 19.62
CA GLU A 307 16.13 1.31 19.42
C GLU A 307 15.76 0.21 18.40
N GLU A 308 16.52 0.06 17.32
CA GLU A 308 16.36 -0.98 16.31
C GLU A 308 16.64 -2.38 16.88
N GLU A 309 17.69 -2.53 17.68
CA GLU A 309 18.01 -3.76 18.39
C GLU A 309 16.86 -4.15 19.35
N MET A 310 16.37 -3.20 20.16
CA MET A 310 15.23 -3.44 21.05
C MET A 310 13.97 -3.86 20.28
N GLY A 311 13.68 -3.22 19.14
CA GLY A 311 12.56 -3.57 18.27
C GLY A 311 12.69 -5.00 17.72
N THR A 312 13.86 -5.33 17.19
CA THR A 312 14.18 -6.67 16.66
C THR A 312 14.06 -7.75 17.74
N ASN A 313 14.56 -7.49 18.94
CA ASN A 313 14.49 -8.43 20.05
C ASN A 313 13.05 -8.64 20.52
N ARG A 314 12.21 -7.60 20.58
CA ARG A 314 10.77 -7.73 20.86
C ARG A 314 10.06 -8.57 19.80
N PHE A 315 10.36 -8.36 18.52
CA PHE A 315 9.81 -9.16 17.44
C PHE A 315 10.19 -10.65 17.59
N LYS A 316 11.47 -10.95 17.81
CA LYS A 316 11.96 -12.33 18.04
C LYS A 316 11.28 -13.01 19.22
N VAL A 317 10.99 -12.29 20.30
CA VAL A 317 10.24 -12.81 21.45
C VAL A 317 8.80 -13.16 21.06
N LEU A 318 8.15 -12.32 20.25
CA LEU A 318 6.75 -12.53 19.83
C LEU A 318 6.57 -13.66 18.82
N VAL A 319 7.48 -13.78 17.84
CA VAL A 319 7.37 -14.83 16.81
C VAL A 319 8.00 -16.16 17.22
N GLY A 320 8.72 -16.18 18.35
CA GLY A 320 9.50 -17.31 18.83
C GLY A 320 10.77 -17.53 17.99
N PRO A 321 11.77 -18.25 18.53
CA PRO A 321 12.87 -18.75 17.71
C PRO A 321 12.29 -19.72 16.65
N PRO A 322 12.84 -19.76 15.42
CA PRO A 322 12.40 -20.72 14.42
C PRO A 322 12.48 -22.15 15.01
N THR A 323 11.32 -22.81 15.11
CA THR A 323 11.20 -24.12 15.75
C THR A 323 11.96 -25.20 14.97
N ALA A 324 12.61 -26.09 15.73
CA ALA A 324 13.60 -27.06 15.30
C ALA A 324 13.07 -28.26 14.48
N THR A 325 12.25 -28.03 13.45
CA THR A 325 11.91 -29.04 12.42
C THR A 325 12.71 -28.89 11.13
N MET A 326 13.67 -27.97 11.08
CA MET A 326 14.70 -27.88 10.02
C MET A 326 16.08 -28.38 10.50
N LYS A 327 16.12 -29.35 11.41
CA LYS A 327 17.37 -30.07 11.76
C LYS A 327 17.56 -31.23 10.78
N ASN A 328 18.19 -30.95 9.65
CA ASN A 328 18.99 -31.92 8.87
C ASN A 328 19.73 -31.21 7.72
N TRP A 329 20.59 -30.27 8.10
CA TRP A 329 21.70 -29.90 7.23
C TRP A 329 22.94 -29.84 8.13
N GLU A 330 23.60 -30.98 8.25
CA GLU A 330 24.98 -31.02 8.73
C GLU A 330 25.89 -30.41 7.66
N PHE A 331 26.75 -29.49 8.11
CA PHE A 331 27.98 -29.06 7.47
C PHE A 331 27.98 -28.86 5.94
N ILE A 332 27.51 -27.69 5.51
CA ILE A 332 28.28 -26.94 4.52
C ILE A 332 28.74 -25.66 5.21
N VAL A 333 30.04 -25.56 5.45
CA VAL A 333 30.73 -24.29 5.64
C VAL A 333 30.55 -23.51 4.34
N ILE A 334 29.43 -22.79 4.23
CA ILE A 334 29.29 -21.77 3.21
C ILE A 334 30.12 -20.61 3.73
N LEU A 335 31.34 -20.48 3.19
CA LEU A 335 31.99 -19.19 3.06
C LEU A 335 30.90 -18.18 2.74
N ALA A 336 30.59 -17.28 3.67
CA ALA A 336 29.73 -16.15 3.42
C ALA A 336 30.45 -15.26 2.40
N THR A 337 30.38 -15.64 1.12
CA THR A 337 30.40 -14.68 0.04
C THR A 337 29.20 -13.79 0.30
N VAL A 338 29.48 -12.62 0.85
CA VAL A 338 28.60 -11.46 0.74
C VAL A 338 28.30 -11.34 -0.75
N PHE A 339 27.18 -11.90 -1.19
CA PHE A 339 26.58 -11.47 -2.45
C PHE A 339 26.15 -10.03 -2.17
N ASN A 340 27.05 -9.10 -2.49
CA ASN A 340 26.65 -7.76 -2.88
C ASN A 340 25.69 -7.97 -4.06
N VAL A 341 24.40 -8.11 -3.79
CA VAL A 341 23.39 -7.85 -4.80
C VAL A 341 23.56 -6.36 -5.05
N ALA A 342 24.30 -6.02 -6.10
CA ALA A 342 24.38 -4.66 -6.59
C ALA A 342 22.93 -4.19 -6.76
N ILE A 343 22.51 -3.27 -5.91
CA ILE A 343 21.24 -2.59 -6.08
C ILE A 343 21.47 -1.75 -7.33
N GLY A 344 20.97 -2.22 -8.47
CA GLY A 344 21.16 -1.53 -9.74
C GLY A 344 20.74 -0.08 -9.60
N SER A 345 21.56 0.82 -10.14
CA SER A 345 21.33 2.25 -9.99
C SER A 345 20.29 2.75 -10.99
N SER A 346 19.59 3.83 -10.64
CA SER A 346 18.80 4.57 -11.64
C SER A 346 19.76 5.41 -12.48
N ILE A 347 19.86 5.11 -13.77
CA ILE A 347 20.83 5.73 -14.69
C ILE A 347 20.13 6.42 -15.85
N ASP A 348 20.82 7.39 -16.46
CA ASP A 348 20.35 8.10 -17.66
C ASP A 348 19.82 7.13 -18.72
N VAL A 349 18.67 7.45 -19.30
CA VAL A 349 17.97 6.61 -20.28
C VAL A 349 18.84 6.23 -21.48
N ASN A 350 19.79 7.08 -21.87
CA ASN A 350 20.70 6.83 -22.99
C ASN A 350 21.91 5.95 -22.60
N LYS A 351 22.06 5.60 -21.32
CA LYS A 351 23.15 4.76 -20.80
C LYS A 351 22.69 3.34 -20.45
N VAL A 352 21.39 3.07 -20.47
CA VAL A 352 20.87 1.72 -20.27
C VAL A 352 21.13 0.91 -21.52
N ALA A 353 22.07 -0.04 -21.45
CA ALA A 353 22.36 -0.93 -22.56
C ALA A 353 21.24 -1.99 -22.72
N PRO A 354 20.71 -2.23 -23.93
CA PRO A 354 19.78 -3.33 -24.15
C PRO A 354 20.49 -4.69 -23.99
N ILE A 355 19.71 -5.67 -23.55
CA ILE A 355 20.13 -7.06 -23.43
C ILE A 355 19.94 -7.73 -24.79
N ALA A 356 21.03 -8.30 -25.31
CA ALA A 356 21.01 -9.02 -26.58
C ALA A 356 20.00 -10.18 -26.54
N GLN A 357 19.30 -10.41 -27.65
CA GLN A 357 18.32 -11.50 -27.76
C GLN A 357 19.06 -12.85 -27.72
N PRO A 358 18.86 -13.70 -26.69
CA PRO A 358 19.53 -14.99 -26.61
C PRO A 358 18.95 -15.98 -27.62
N SER A 359 19.71 -17.04 -27.91
CA SER A 359 19.17 -18.19 -28.64
C SER A 359 18.12 -18.92 -27.78
N PRO A 360 16.97 -19.34 -28.34
CA PRO A 360 15.91 -19.96 -27.57
C PRO A 360 16.26 -21.41 -27.20
N SER A 361 16.10 -21.78 -25.93
CA SER A 361 16.29 -23.15 -25.43
C SER A 361 14.95 -23.88 -25.15
N THR A 362 13.86 -23.15 -24.88
CA THR A 362 12.54 -23.73 -24.56
C THR A 362 11.51 -23.54 -25.67
N SER A 363 10.44 -24.33 -25.67
CA SER A 363 9.28 -24.16 -26.58
C SER A 363 8.66 -22.77 -26.43
N ALA A 364 8.53 -22.28 -25.20
CA ALA A 364 8.08 -20.94 -24.87
C ALA A 364 8.93 -19.84 -25.56
N GLN A 365 10.26 -19.94 -25.49
CA GLN A 365 11.18 -18.96 -26.08
C GLN A 365 11.15 -19.03 -27.62
N ARG A 366 11.06 -20.24 -28.19
CA ARG A 366 10.90 -20.42 -29.66
C ARG A 366 9.61 -19.80 -30.16
N ALA A 367 8.49 -20.09 -29.50
CA ALA A 367 7.20 -19.49 -29.82
C ALA A 367 7.26 -17.95 -29.66
N ALA A 368 7.87 -17.45 -28.60
CA ALA A 368 7.98 -16.00 -28.37
C ALA A 368 8.83 -15.28 -29.43
N ILE A 369 9.86 -15.93 -30.00
CA ILE A 369 10.60 -15.38 -31.14
C ILE A 369 9.77 -15.46 -32.42
N GLN A 370 9.07 -16.57 -32.65
CA GLN A 370 8.23 -16.79 -33.84
C GLN A 370 7.08 -15.79 -33.95
N PHE A 371 6.42 -15.48 -32.83
CA PHE A 371 5.26 -14.59 -32.78
C PHE A 371 5.61 -13.17 -32.31
N LYS A 372 6.90 -12.82 -32.33
CA LYS A 372 7.37 -11.50 -31.89
C LYS A 372 6.66 -10.39 -32.69
N PRO A 373 6.02 -9.40 -32.04
CA PRO A 373 5.38 -8.31 -32.75
C PRO A 373 6.38 -7.36 -33.40
N ARG A 374 5.96 -6.71 -34.48
CA ARG A 374 6.60 -5.48 -34.99
C ARG A 374 5.93 -4.28 -34.35
N LEU A 375 6.73 -3.32 -33.91
CA LEU A 375 6.24 -2.07 -33.33
C LEU A 375 6.62 -0.89 -34.23
N SER A 376 5.62 -0.13 -34.66
CA SER A 376 5.77 1.18 -35.28
C SER A 376 5.45 2.26 -34.23
N ILE A 377 6.19 3.37 -34.25
CA ILE A 377 5.94 4.52 -33.37
C ILE A 377 5.32 5.62 -34.22
N THR A 378 4.06 5.95 -33.98
CA THR A 378 3.36 6.98 -34.75
C THR A 378 3.75 8.38 -34.28
N ASN A 379 3.78 8.59 -32.96
CA ASN A 379 4.15 9.83 -32.29
C ASN A 379 4.60 9.52 -30.84
N GLY A 380 5.20 10.50 -30.18
CA GLY A 380 5.73 10.35 -28.81
C GLY A 380 7.16 9.79 -28.76
N CYS A 381 7.49 9.10 -27.66
CA CYS A 381 8.80 8.48 -27.48
C CYS A 381 8.92 7.16 -28.27
N VAL A 382 10.12 6.85 -28.77
CA VAL A 382 10.46 5.47 -29.16
C VAL A 382 10.66 4.59 -27.93
N SER A 383 10.66 3.26 -28.10
CA SER A 383 10.91 2.35 -26.99
C SER A 383 12.39 2.29 -26.61
N PHE A 384 12.67 2.19 -25.31
CA PHE A 384 14.01 2.10 -24.73
C PHE A 384 14.16 0.83 -23.89
N PRO A 385 15.38 0.37 -23.60
CA PRO A 385 15.62 -0.57 -22.52
C PRO A 385 15.29 0.07 -21.17
N ALA A 386 14.46 -0.62 -20.38
CA ALA A 386 14.12 -0.22 -19.02
C ALA A 386 15.19 -0.62 -18.01
N VAL A 387 15.96 -1.67 -18.31
CA VAL A 387 16.97 -2.27 -17.44
C VAL A 387 18.10 -2.87 -18.28
N ASN A 388 19.34 -2.80 -17.79
CA ASN A 388 20.50 -3.49 -18.38
C ASN A 388 20.77 -4.85 -17.68
N SER A 389 21.76 -5.60 -18.14
CA SER A 389 22.11 -6.92 -17.56
C SER A 389 22.63 -6.85 -16.12
N ALA A 390 23.17 -5.71 -15.69
CA ALA A 390 23.65 -5.46 -14.33
C ALA A 390 22.51 -5.09 -13.36
N GLY A 391 21.30 -4.84 -13.86
CA GLY A 391 20.15 -4.42 -13.06
C GLY A 391 19.98 -2.91 -12.94
N ASP A 392 20.83 -2.10 -13.58
CA ASP A 392 20.61 -0.64 -13.60
C ASP A 392 19.36 -0.33 -14.44
N THR A 393 18.50 0.53 -13.90
CA THR A 393 17.22 0.89 -14.53
C THR A 393 17.24 2.29 -15.11
N SER A 394 16.46 2.49 -16.15
CA SER A 394 16.26 3.82 -16.75
C SER A 394 15.65 4.78 -15.74
N SER A 395 16.27 5.96 -15.60
CA SER A 395 15.74 7.07 -14.81
C SER A 395 14.56 7.79 -15.46
N GLY A 396 14.15 7.36 -16.66
CA GLY A 396 13.13 8.04 -17.46
C GLY A 396 13.56 9.45 -17.86
N LEU A 397 12.62 10.24 -18.36
CA LEU A 397 12.85 11.65 -18.67
C LEU A 397 11.80 12.52 -17.97
N GLN A 398 12.18 13.76 -17.67
CA GLN A 398 11.32 14.72 -16.98
C GLN A 398 10.13 15.16 -17.84
N GLU A 399 9.02 15.41 -17.17
CA GLU A 399 7.77 16.02 -17.65
C GLU A 399 7.92 17.54 -17.92
N GLY A 400 7.15 18.10 -18.86
CA GLY A 400 7.18 19.53 -19.19
C GLY A 400 6.93 19.87 -20.66
N TYR A 401 6.97 21.18 -20.99
CA TYR A 401 6.77 21.73 -22.35
C TYR A 401 7.94 21.35 -23.29
N GLY A 402 7.92 20.12 -23.79
CA GLY A 402 8.92 19.61 -24.74
C GLY A 402 8.51 18.33 -25.48
N GLY A 403 7.27 17.85 -25.29
CA GLY A 403 6.74 16.66 -25.96
C GLY A 403 7.70 15.46 -25.94
N SER A 404 7.99 14.90 -27.11
CA SER A 404 8.91 13.77 -27.33
C SER A 404 10.40 14.14 -27.30
N SER A 405 10.76 15.39 -26.99
CA SER A 405 12.17 15.81 -26.91
C SER A 405 12.97 14.93 -25.94
N GLY A 406 14.14 14.47 -26.40
CA GLY A 406 15.03 13.58 -25.66
C GLY A 406 14.70 12.08 -25.74
N CYS A 407 13.60 11.68 -26.40
CA CYS A 407 13.22 10.27 -26.56
C CYS A 407 12.77 9.89 -27.98
N THR A 408 13.13 10.66 -29.01
CA THR A 408 12.83 10.32 -30.41
C THR A 408 13.81 9.30 -31.01
N ASN A 409 14.91 9.00 -30.33
CA ASN A 409 15.89 8.00 -30.73
C ASN A 409 16.52 7.33 -29.50
N ALA A 410 16.66 6.00 -29.52
CA ALA A 410 17.32 5.23 -28.48
C ALA A 410 18.76 4.89 -28.93
N PRO A 411 19.80 5.62 -28.47
CA PRO A 411 21.14 5.58 -29.08
C PRO A 411 21.87 4.23 -28.90
N LEU A 412 21.52 3.45 -27.87
CA LEU A 412 22.07 2.12 -27.65
C LEU A 412 21.20 1.00 -28.23
N GLY A 413 20.08 1.34 -28.89
CA GLY A 413 19.08 0.41 -29.37
C GLY A 413 17.89 0.25 -28.44
N SER A 414 16.86 -0.43 -28.94
CA SER A 414 15.58 -0.64 -28.26
C SER A 414 15.46 -2.06 -27.68
N GLN A 415 14.42 -2.30 -26.86
CA GLN A 415 14.17 -3.58 -26.21
C GLN A 415 12.68 -3.93 -26.21
N VAL A 416 12.37 -5.21 -26.35
CA VAL A 416 11.06 -5.78 -25.98
C VAL A 416 11.26 -6.88 -24.93
N TYR A 417 10.40 -6.87 -23.91
CA TYR A 417 10.42 -7.85 -22.81
C TYR A 417 9.29 -8.86 -23.02
N GLY A 418 9.57 -10.15 -22.84
CA GLY A 418 8.58 -11.20 -23.02
C GLY A 418 8.34 -12.01 -21.75
N ARG A 419 7.11 -12.43 -21.48
CA ARG A 419 6.80 -13.45 -20.47
C ARG A 419 5.65 -14.31 -20.94
N ALA A 420 5.75 -15.62 -20.74
CA ALA A 420 4.78 -16.57 -21.26
C ALA A 420 4.33 -17.56 -20.20
N ALA A 421 3.07 -17.98 -20.28
CA ALA A 421 2.48 -18.99 -19.41
C ALA A 421 1.19 -19.56 -20.03
N TRP A 422 0.78 -20.73 -19.55
CA TRP A 422 -0.59 -21.21 -19.74
C TRP A 422 -1.56 -20.37 -18.92
N TYR A 423 -2.68 -19.99 -19.53
CA TYR A 423 -3.77 -19.26 -18.89
C TYR A 423 -5.06 -19.59 -19.64
N ASN A 424 -6.14 -19.98 -18.96
CA ASN A 424 -7.38 -20.31 -19.66
C ASN A 424 -7.58 -21.76 -20.06
N ASP A 425 -6.48 -22.48 -20.37
CA ASP A 425 -6.36 -23.52 -21.44
C ASP A 425 -5.70 -23.04 -22.75
N LYS A 426 -5.27 -21.77 -22.84
CA LYS A 426 -4.50 -21.23 -23.96
C LYS A 426 -3.11 -20.85 -23.50
N TYR A 427 -2.19 -20.69 -24.45
CA TYR A 427 -0.85 -20.25 -24.13
C TYR A 427 -0.68 -18.77 -24.44
N ALA A 428 -0.36 -17.99 -23.42
CA ALA A 428 -0.20 -16.54 -23.53
C ALA A 428 1.27 -16.17 -23.66
N ILE A 429 1.58 -15.26 -24.58
CA ILE A 429 2.90 -14.61 -24.69
C ILE A 429 2.68 -13.10 -24.58
N LEU A 430 3.04 -12.53 -23.42
CA LEU A 430 2.99 -11.09 -23.19
C LEU A 430 4.30 -10.46 -23.65
N TYR A 431 4.20 -9.47 -24.54
CA TYR A 431 5.28 -8.59 -24.97
C TYR A 431 5.09 -7.20 -24.37
N ALA A 432 6.15 -6.58 -23.87
CA ALA A 432 6.11 -5.26 -23.24
C ALA A 432 7.25 -4.36 -23.72
N TRP A 433 6.92 -3.09 -23.93
CA TRP A 433 7.85 -2.03 -24.32
C TRP A 433 7.83 -0.92 -23.28
N TYR A 434 9.02 -0.41 -22.97
CA TYR A 434 9.21 0.71 -22.07
C TYR A 434 9.45 2.00 -22.84
N PHE A 435 8.87 3.09 -22.34
CA PHE A 435 9.06 4.43 -22.86
C PHE A 435 9.55 5.36 -21.74
N PRO A 436 10.49 6.28 -22.00
CA PRO A 436 11.06 7.13 -20.94
C PRO A 436 10.07 8.15 -20.34
N LYS A 437 8.99 8.47 -21.07
CA LYS A 437 7.92 9.38 -20.67
C LYS A 437 6.56 8.83 -21.09
N GLY A 438 5.55 9.12 -20.29
CA GLY A 438 4.15 8.90 -20.63
C GLY A 438 3.42 10.22 -20.91
N PHE A 439 2.34 10.10 -21.67
CA PHE A 439 1.59 11.26 -22.17
C PHE A 439 0.13 11.23 -21.71
N TRP A 440 -0.52 12.39 -21.77
CA TRP A 440 -1.96 12.54 -21.69
C TRP A 440 -2.36 13.68 -22.63
N ASN A 441 -3.25 13.41 -23.59
CA ASN A 441 -3.66 14.42 -24.57
C ASN A 441 -2.45 15.03 -25.34
N GLU A 442 -1.52 14.17 -25.76
CA GLU A 442 -0.23 14.51 -26.38
C GLU A 442 0.78 15.31 -25.51
N ASP A 443 0.38 15.75 -24.32
CA ASP A 443 1.27 16.41 -23.38
C ASP A 443 2.07 15.40 -22.54
N ALA A 444 3.37 15.65 -22.39
CA ALA A 444 4.22 14.85 -21.53
C ALA A 444 3.89 15.12 -20.06
N THR A 445 3.14 14.21 -19.43
CA THR A 445 2.56 14.40 -18.10
C THR A 445 3.20 13.53 -17.02
N ARG A 446 3.97 12.51 -17.39
CA ARG A 446 4.62 11.62 -16.43
C ARG A 446 5.95 11.08 -16.93
N ARG A 447 6.82 10.81 -15.97
CA ARG A 447 8.03 10.01 -16.16
C ARG A 447 7.64 8.54 -16.26
N HIS A 448 8.29 7.84 -17.20
CA HIS A 448 8.05 6.43 -17.54
C HIS A 448 6.68 6.15 -18.17
N ASP A 449 6.67 5.19 -19.10
CA ASP A 449 5.47 4.55 -19.60
C ASP A 449 5.76 3.10 -19.98
N TRP A 450 4.71 2.28 -19.98
CA TRP A 450 4.77 0.90 -20.44
C TRP A 450 3.58 0.59 -21.33
N ALA A 451 3.84 -0.08 -22.45
CA ALA A 451 2.80 -0.63 -23.30
C ALA A 451 2.99 -2.14 -23.44
N SER A 452 1.91 -2.89 -23.66
CA SER A 452 2.00 -4.34 -23.80
C SER A 452 0.95 -4.94 -24.72
N ALA A 453 1.32 -6.06 -25.34
CA ALA A 453 0.41 -6.89 -26.11
C ALA A 453 0.52 -8.34 -25.65
N VAL A 454 -0.60 -9.08 -25.68
CA VAL A 454 -0.64 -10.51 -25.41
C VAL A 454 -1.04 -11.23 -26.69
N VAL A 455 -0.18 -12.11 -27.17
CA VAL A 455 -0.47 -13.06 -28.24
C VAL A 455 -0.93 -14.35 -27.61
N TRP A 456 -2.15 -14.77 -27.92
CA TRP A 456 -2.73 -16.03 -27.46
C TRP A 456 -2.56 -17.08 -28.54
N ILE A 457 -1.88 -18.17 -28.23
CA ILE A 457 -1.66 -19.30 -29.15
C ILE A 457 -2.28 -20.58 -28.59
N ASP A 458 -2.40 -21.59 -29.44
CA ASP A 458 -2.89 -22.92 -29.09
C ASP A 458 -1.93 -23.65 -28.13
N ASN A 459 -0.76 -24.06 -28.61
CA ASN A 459 0.22 -24.80 -27.83
C ASN A 459 1.66 -24.54 -28.36
N PRO A 460 2.56 -24.00 -27.53
CA PRO A 460 3.93 -23.67 -27.95
C PRO A 460 4.80 -24.88 -28.29
N GLU A 461 4.37 -26.10 -27.95
CA GLU A 461 5.10 -27.33 -28.21
C GLU A 461 4.82 -27.93 -29.60
N LEU A 462 3.82 -27.41 -30.31
CA LEU A 462 3.52 -27.82 -31.68
C LEU A 462 4.64 -27.39 -32.63
N ALA A 463 4.87 -28.18 -33.69
CA ALA A 463 5.81 -27.81 -34.74
C ALA A 463 5.42 -26.52 -35.49
N SER A 464 4.12 -26.19 -35.48
CA SER A 464 3.58 -24.95 -36.06
C SER A 464 2.40 -24.47 -35.22
N PRO A 465 2.65 -23.77 -34.10
CA PRO A 465 1.59 -23.20 -33.28
C PRO A 465 0.82 -22.13 -34.07
N SER A 466 -0.43 -21.88 -33.69
CA SER A 466 -1.32 -20.91 -34.36
C SER A 466 -1.75 -19.80 -33.40
N ILE A 467 -1.81 -18.56 -33.90
CA ILE A 467 -2.40 -17.45 -33.14
C ILE A 467 -3.93 -17.64 -33.09
N LEU A 468 -4.46 -17.66 -31.88
CA LEU A 468 -5.90 -17.75 -31.59
C LEU A 468 -6.49 -16.39 -31.23
N GLY A 469 -5.71 -15.50 -30.61
CA GLY A 469 -6.18 -14.19 -30.19
C GLY A 469 -5.04 -13.19 -30.01
N LEU A 470 -5.37 -11.91 -30.02
CA LEU A 470 -4.43 -10.80 -29.79
C LEU A 470 -5.10 -9.75 -28.92
N SER A 471 -4.38 -9.27 -27.92
CA SER A 471 -4.85 -8.24 -27.00
C SER A 471 -3.81 -7.14 -26.87
N VAL A 472 -4.20 -5.89 -27.07
CA VAL A 472 -3.29 -4.73 -27.07
C VAL A 472 -3.69 -3.72 -26.01
N SER A 473 -2.74 -3.19 -25.24
CA SER A 473 -3.02 -2.30 -24.12
C SER A 473 -3.54 -0.94 -24.60
N THR A 474 -4.68 -0.49 -24.06
CA THR A 474 -5.21 0.87 -24.28
C THR A 474 -4.90 1.84 -23.15
N THR A 475 -4.61 1.30 -21.97
CA THR A 475 -3.98 1.96 -20.82
C THR A 475 -3.17 0.90 -20.06
N ASP A 476 -2.56 1.25 -18.92
CA ASP A 476 -1.90 0.26 -18.06
C ASP A 476 -2.77 -0.97 -17.77
N TRP A 477 -4.06 -0.81 -17.49
CA TRP A 477 -4.91 -1.91 -16.99
C TRP A 477 -6.08 -2.29 -17.91
N LYS A 478 -6.10 -1.77 -19.13
CA LYS A 478 -7.16 -2.03 -20.11
C LYS A 478 -6.56 -2.55 -21.41
N TYR A 479 -7.24 -3.50 -22.02
CA TYR A 479 -6.87 -4.09 -23.31
C TYR A 479 -8.02 -3.99 -24.29
N LYS A 480 -7.68 -3.75 -25.55
CA LYS A 480 -8.55 -4.03 -26.70
C LYS A 480 -8.19 -5.43 -27.21
N THR A 481 -9.18 -6.29 -27.37
CA THR A 481 -8.99 -7.72 -27.62
C THR A 481 -9.60 -8.14 -28.96
N GLN A 482 -9.02 -9.17 -29.58
CA GLN A 482 -9.56 -9.85 -30.76
C GLN A 482 -9.37 -11.36 -30.66
N ALA A 483 -10.45 -12.13 -30.84
CA ALA A 483 -10.47 -13.59 -30.93
C ALA A 483 -11.64 -14.02 -31.85
N PRO A 484 -11.39 -14.66 -33.02
CA PRO A 484 -10.06 -14.91 -33.60
C PRO A 484 -9.33 -13.60 -33.96
N ALA A 485 -8.00 -13.62 -33.93
CA ALA A 485 -7.20 -12.45 -34.34
C ALA A 485 -7.16 -12.34 -35.87
N THR A 486 -8.16 -11.68 -36.46
CA THR A 486 -8.34 -11.60 -37.93
C THR A 486 -7.68 -10.41 -38.59
N SER A 487 -7.18 -9.44 -37.82
CA SER A 487 -6.55 -8.22 -38.36
C SER A 487 -5.22 -7.90 -37.69
N GLY A 488 -4.34 -7.21 -38.42
CA GLY A 488 -3.04 -6.80 -37.91
C GLY A 488 -2.02 -7.93 -37.70
N ILE A 489 -2.14 -9.05 -38.42
CA ILE A 489 -1.17 -10.15 -38.38
C ILE A 489 -0.64 -10.42 -39.79
N THR A 490 0.67 -10.39 -39.99
CA THR A 490 1.34 -10.81 -41.24
C THR A 490 1.63 -12.30 -41.22
N ASP A 491 1.35 -12.98 -42.33
CA ASP A 491 1.64 -14.41 -42.56
C ASP A 491 1.11 -15.35 -41.45
N GLY A 492 0.05 -14.94 -40.75
CA GLY A 492 -0.51 -15.67 -39.61
C GLY A 492 0.38 -15.74 -38.37
N LYS A 493 1.53 -15.05 -38.36
CA LYS A 493 2.56 -15.17 -37.31
C LYS A 493 2.96 -13.86 -36.65
N THR A 494 3.01 -12.75 -37.39
CA THR A 494 3.63 -11.51 -36.88
C THR A 494 2.58 -10.44 -36.63
N PRO A 495 2.20 -10.14 -35.37
CA PRO A 495 1.38 -8.97 -35.08
C PRO A 495 2.09 -7.68 -35.50
N ARG A 496 1.37 -6.80 -36.20
CA ARG A 496 1.81 -5.45 -36.59
C ARG A 496 1.14 -4.43 -35.68
N LEU A 497 1.90 -3.81 -34.79
CA LEU A 497 1.40 -2.90 -33.77
C LEU A 497 1.92 -1.49 -33.99
N ALA A 498 1.11 -0.50 -33.67
CA ALA A 498 1.48 0.91 -33.58
C ALA A 498 1.31 1.40 -32.13
N HIS A 499 2.28 2.16 -31.64
CA HIS A 499 2.16 2.97 -30.44
C HIS A 499 1.76 4.40 -30.81
N VAL A 500 0.64 4.85 -30.25
CA VAL A 500 -0.05 6.08 -30.66
C VAL A 500 -0.41 6.91 -29.42
N LEU A 501 -0.12 8.21 -29.46
CA LEU A 501 -0.62 9.18 -28.48
C LEU A 501 -2.10 9.47 -28.76
N ASN A 502 -2.89 9.59 -27.69
CA ASN A 502 -4.30 9.91 -27.81
C ASN A 502 -4.53 11.42 -27.81
N VAL A 503 -5.23 11.93 -28.83
CA VAL A 503 -5.58 13.34 -29.05
C VAL A 503 -6.89 13.78 -28.38
N GLU A 504 -7.68 12.84 -27.85
CA GLU A 504 -8.97 13.09 -27.20
C GLU A 504 -8.93 12.69 -25.72
N LYS A 505 -8.21 13.47 -24.90
CA LYS A 505 -8.16 13.27 -23.42
C LYS A 505 -7.90 11.82 -23.01
N GLY A 506 -6.77 11.26 -23.46
CA GLY A 506 -6.42 9.89 -23.13
C GLY A 506 -4.93 9.61 -23.03
N TYR A 507 -4.63 8.39 -22.57
CA TYR A 507 -3.28 7.84 -22.50
C TYR A 507 -2.82 7.30 -23.88
N PRO A 508 -1.50 7.16 -24.09
CA PRO A 508 -0.97 6.38 -25.20
C PRO A 508 -1.52 4.95 -25.18
N TYR A 509 -1.70 4.40 -26.37
CA TYR A 509 -2.24 3.07 -26.54
C TYR A 509 -1.55 2.32 -27.67
N LEU A 510 -1.67 0.99 -27.64
CA LEU A 510 -1.33 0.13 -28.74
C LEU A 510 -2.57 -0.17 -29.58
N THR A 511 -2.36 -0.21 -30.90
CA THR A 511 -3.36 -0.66 -31.87
C THR A 511 -2.70 -1.49 -32.96
N THR A 512 -3.47 -2.26 -33.71
CA THR A 512 -2.99 -2.91 -34.93
C THR A 512 -2.79 -1.88 -36.04
N THR A 513 -1.83 -2.12 -36.94
CA THR A 513 -1.52 -1.22 -38.07
C THR A 513 -1.10 -1.98 -39.33
N ASP A 514 -1.23 -1.32 -40.48
CA ASP A 514 -0.65 -1.76 -41.75
C ASP A 514 0.72 -1.14 -42.03
N THR A 515 1.13 -0.16 -41.21
CA THR A 515 2.49 0.40 -41.27
C THR A 515 3.49 -0.66 -40.82
N THR A 516 4.54 -0.86 -41.62
CA THR A 516 5.65 -1.73 -41.24
C THR A 516 6.41 -1.12 -40.08
N GLY A 517 6.37 -1.79 -38.92
CA GLY A 517 7.21 -1.48 -37.76
C GLY A 517 8.49 -2.30 -37.70
N ASP A 518 9.29 -2.03 -36.67
CA ASP A 518 10.57 -2.68 -36.41
C ASP A 518 10.45 -3.80 -35.39
N PHE A 519 11.38 -4.74 -35.45
CA PHE A 519 11.64 -5.68 -34.36
C PHE A 519 12.63 -5.08 -33.37
N GLN A 520 12.40 -5.35 -32.09
CA GLN A 520 13.36 -5.08 -31.03
C GLN A 520 13.99 -6.40 -30.57
N ASN A 521 15.15 -6.33 -29.91
CA ASN A 521 15.73 -7.50 -29.26
C ASN A 521 14.77 -7.98 -28.18
N LEU A 522 14.37 -9.26 -28.27
CA LEU A 522 13.51 -9.88 -27.26
C LEU A 522 14.37 -10.46 -26.15
N ILE A 523 14.02 -10.14 -24.91
CA ILE A 523 14.53 -10.85 -23.74
C ILE A 523 13.35 -11.41 -22.95
N MET A 524 13.29 -12.73 -22.82
CA MET A 524 12.24 -13.40 -22.05
C MET A 524 12.53 -13.26 -20.55
N TRP A 525 11.47 -13.23 -19.74
CA TRP A 525 11.54 -13.05 -18.29
C TRP A 525 12.45 -14.08 -17.63
N ASP A 526 12.38 -15.33 -18.08
CA ASP A 526 13.21 -16.44 -17.63
C ASP A 526 14.68 -16.35 -18.08
N GLN A 527 14.97 -15.58 -19.13
CA GLN A 527 16.32 -15.32 -19.65
C GLN A 527 17.00 -14.09 -19.04
N LEU A 528 16.26 -13.22 -18.33
CA LEU A 528 16.85 -12.09 -17.61
C LEU A 528 17.81 -12.58 -16.52
N THR A 529 18.92 -11.85 -16.34
CA THR A 529 19.78 -12.02 -15.18
C THR A 529 18.98 -11.81 -13.90
N THR A 530 19.39 -12.44 -12.80
CA THR A 530 18.75 -12.23 -11.50
C THR A 530 18.70 -10.75 -11.12
N ALA A 531 19.76 -9.99 -11.43
CA ALA A 531 19.83 -8.55 -11.18
C ALA A 531 18.77 -7.78 -11.99
N ALA A 532 18.68 -8.00 -13.31
CA ALA A 532 17.70 -7.33 -14.16
C ALA A 532 16.26 -7.68 -13.80
N ARG A 533 16.00 -8.97 -13.49
CA ARG A 533 14.67 -9.44 -13.06
C ARG A 533 14.26 -8.85 -11.72
N THR A 534 15.20 -8.80 -10.77
CA THR A 534 14.99 -8.17 -9.47
C THR A 534 14.67 -6.69 -9.67
N ALA A 535 15.48 -5.97 -10.44
CA ALA A 535 15.27 -4.56 -10.71
C ALA A 535 13.91 -4.26 -11.37
N LEU A 536 13.47 -5.05 -12.36
CA LEU A 536 12.13 -4.88 -12.96
C LEU A 536 10.97 -5.19 -11.99
N ASN A 537 11.21 -5.99 -10.95
CA ASN A 537 10.23 -6.25 -9.90
C ASN A 537 10.24 -5.18 -8.80
N THR A 538 11.38 -4.54 -8.53
CA THR A 538 11.56 -3.68 -7.36
C THR A 538 11.65 -2.19 -7.66
N THR A 539 12.07 -1.81 -8.88
CA THR A 539 12.20 -0.40 -9.28
C THR A 539 10.83 0.25 -9.44
N ASP A 540 10.69 1.46 -8.90
CA ASP A 540 9.51 2.30 -9.10
C ASP A 540 9.56 3.04 -10.44
N PHE A 541 8.70 2.64 -11.36
CA PHE A 541 8.44 3.36 -12.61
C PHE A 541 7.28 4.36 -12.47
N GLY A 542 6.97 4.79 -11.23
CA GLY A 542 5.92 5.75 -10.92
C GLY A 542 4.53 5.18 -11.20
N PHE A 543 3.75 5.91 -12.01
CA PHE A 543 2.42 5.46 -12.42
C PHE A 543 2.47 4.25 -13.37
N ALA A 544 3.52 4.15 -14.18
CA ALA A 544 3.65 3.07 -15.16
C ALA A 544 3.96 1.73 -14.46
N LYS A 545 3.32 0.65 -14.92
CA LYS A 545 3.46 -0.68 -14.29
C LYS A 545 4.07 -1.68 -15.24
N VAL A 546 5.22 -2.24 -14.85
CA VAL A 546 5.99 -3.24 -15.63
C VAL A 546 5.09 -4.45 -15.93
N PRO A 547 4.70 -4.69 -17.20
CA PRO A 547 3.68 -5.70 -17.51
C PRO A 547 4.12 -7.14 -17.28
N VAL A 548 5.42 -7.42 -17.43
CA VAL A 548 6.02 -8.76 -17.28
C VAL A 548 6.44 -9.08 -15.84
N SER A 549 6.31 -8.14 -14.89
CA SER A 549 6.74 -8.35 -13.50
C SER A 549 5.90 -9.39 -12.78
N ASP A 550 6.44 -9.97 -11.71
CA ASP A 550 5.74 -10.98 -10.91
C ASP A 550 4.44 -10.43 -10.30
N ALA A 551 4.40 -9.13 -9.98
CA ALA A 551 3.21 -8.48 -9.43
C ALA A 551 2.11 -8.20 -10.48
N SER A 552 2.49 -8.03 -11.75
CA SER A 552 1.55 -7.58 -12.80
C SER A 552 1.06 -8.72 -13.69
N PHE A 553 1.92 -9.70 -13.98
CA PHE A 553 1.75 -10.61 -15.12
C PHE A 553 0.38 -11.31 -15.16
N ASP A 554 -0.01 -11.99 -14.08
CA ASP A 554 -1.29 -12.72 -14.03
C ASP A 554 -2.51 -11.79 -14.16
N THR A 555 -2.44 -10.61 -13.54
CA THR A 555 -3.49 -9.59 -13.65
C THR A 555 -3.60 -9.05 -15.07
N LYS A 556 -2.47 -8.86 -15.76
CA LYS A 556 -2.46 -8.43 -17.17
C LYS A 556 -3.06 -9.51 -18.05
N LEU A 557 -2.71 -10.79 -17.87
CA LEU A 557 -3.33 -11.90 -18.60
C LEU A 557 -4.85 -11.95 -18.40
N LYS A 558 -5.32 -11.80 -17.16
CA LYS A 558 -6.76 -11.74 -16.85
C LYS A 558 -7.48 -10.60 -17.58
N LYS A 559 -6.87 -9.41 -17.62
CA LYS A 559 -7.44 -8.24 -18.31
C LYS A 559 -7.36 -8.34 -19.84
N ALA A 560 -6.39 -9.09 -20.34
CA ALA A 560 -6.15 -9.31 -21.75
C ALA A 560 -6.90 -10.53 -22.31
N TRP A 561 -7.59 -11.31 -21.49
CA TRP A 561 -8.28 -12.52 -21.91
C TRP A 561 -9.41 -12.22 -22.93
N PRO A 562 -9.36 -12.78 -24.16
CA PRO A 562 -10.27 -12.41 -25.24
C PRO A 562 -11.41 -13.43 -25.49
N PHE A 563 -11.48 -14.53 -24.75
CA PHE A 563 -12.37 -15.68 -25.02
C PHE A 563 -13.53 -15.83 -24.02
#